data_AF-A0A2V6Y8S5-F1
#
_entry.id   AF-A0A2V6Y8S5-F1
#
_cell.length_a   1.000
_cell.length_b   1.000
_cell.length_c   1.000
_cell.angle_alpha   90.00
_cell.angle_beta   90.00
_cell.angle_gamma   90.00
#
_symmetry.space_group_name_H-M   'P 1'
#
loop_
_entity.id
_entity.type
_entity.pdbx_description
1 polymer ?
#
loop_
_entity_poly.entity_id
_entity_poly.type
_entity_poly.pdbx_seq_one_letter_code
_entity_poly.pdbx_strand_id
1 'polypeptide(L)'
;MAPAVRRPRNSLLLVGAGIAALAFLLVMIGSGRPRPMQSLVAFEAAGLMREAPDQIDRVDLEASGQRWTFARREDGWRLTTSPEKLMAGTASHLETSLKFMHVAAPARVMSRDEYQPGALAEYGLDPPRYALSLQRRGQTVLAASFGAPTPQNVLQYVRVAGRDELYLLPVFVGREWELVAEGVQP
;
A
#
# COMPACT_ATOMS: atom_id res chain seq x y z
N MET A 1 -2.72 -61.59 -65.42
CA MET A 1 -1.58 -60.66 -65.63
C MET A 1 -1.87 -59.40 -64.83
N ALA A 2 -1.17 -59.17 -63.71
CA ALA A 2 -1.52 -58.15 -62.70
C ALA A 2 -0.75 -56.83 -62.93
N PRO A 3 -1.38 -55.64 -62.80
CA PRO A 3 -0.67 -54.38 -62.84
C PRO A 3 -0.14 -53.98 -61.45
N ALA A 4 1.14 -53.63 -61.41
CA ALA A 4 1.89 -53.21 -60.24
C ALA A 4 1.47 -51.81 -59.76
N VAL A 5 1.18 -51.69 -58.46
CA VAL A 5 0.91 -50.42 -57.77
C VAL A 5 2.24 -49.68 -57.57
N ARG A 6 2.45 -48.57 -58.29
CA ARG A 6 3.54 -47.61 -58.03
C ARG A 6 3.27 -46.86 -56.72
N ARG A 7 4.06 -47.10 -55.68
CA ARG A 7 4.08 -46.26 -54.47
C ARG A 7 4.85 -44.96 -54.75
N PRO A 8 4.28 -43.77 -54.46
CA PRO A 8 4.94 -42.51 -54.77
C PRO A 8 6.08 -42.20 -53.78
N ARG A 9 7.19 -41.68 -54.32
CA ARG A 9 8.45 -41.26 -53.68
C ARG A 9 8.33 -40.10 -52.67
N ASN A 10 7.13 -39.79 -52.17
CA ASN A 10 6.88 -38.66 -51.27
C ASN A 10 7.02 -38.99 -49.77
N SER A 11 7.12 -40.27 -49.39
CA SER A 11 7.22 -40.65 -47.98
C SER A 11 8.56 -40.24 -47.33
N LEU A 12 9.68 -40.28 -48.06
CA LEU A 12 10.97 -39.86 -47.53
C LEU A 12 11.04 -38.35 -47.24
N LEU A 13 10.38 -37.53 -48.07
CA LEU A 13 10.32 -36.08 -47.87
C LEU A 13 9.48 -35.72 -46.64
N LEU A 14 8.38 -36.45 -46.41
CA LEU A 14 7.52 -36.28 -45.24
C LEU A 14 8.21 -36.71 -43.94
N VAL A 15 8.97 -37.80 -43.97
CA VAL A 15 9.74 -38.27 -42.80
C VAL A 15 10.85 -37.28 -42.44
N GLY A 16 11.57 -36.75 -43.45
CA GLY A 16 12.59 -35.72 -43.24
C GLY A 16 12.03 -34.44 -42.62
N ALA A 17 10.87 -33.97 -43.10
CA ALA A 17 10.20 -32.81 -42.53
C ALA A 17 9.73 -33.04 -41.08
N GLY A 18 9.23 -34.24 -40.77
CA GLY A 18 8.83 -34.60 -39.41
C GLY A 18 10.00 -34.60 -38.43
N ILE A 19 11.16 -35.13 -38.83
CA ILE A 19 12.37 -35.13 -38.00
C ILE A 19 12.88 -33.70 -37.77
N ALA A 20 12.87 -32.84 -38.79
CA ALA A 20 13.26 -31.44 -38.65
C ALA A 20 12.31 -30.66 -37.72
N ALA A 21 11.00 -30.87 -37.81
CA ALA A 21 10.02 -30.26 -36.92
C ALA A 21 10.20 -30.73 -35.47
N LEU A 22 10.48 -32.01 -35.26
CA LEU A 22 10.74 -32.57 -33.92
C LEU A 22 12.04 -32.02 -33.33
N ALA A 23 13.11 -31.94 -34.13
CA ALA A 23 14.37 -31.34 -33.71
C ALA A 23 14.19 -29.86 -33.34
N PHE A 24 13.42 -29.11 -34.13
CA PHE A 24 13.10 -27.72 -33.85
C PHE A 24 12.29 -27.55 -32.55
N LEU A 25 11.31 -28.42 -32.30
CA LEU A 25 10.55 -28.46 -31.04
C LEU A 25 11.44 -28.77 -29.84
N LEU A 26 12.36 -29.75 -29.95
CA LEU A 26 13.30 -30.09 -28.88
C LEU A 26 14.26 -28.93 -28.59
N VAL A 27 14.72 -28.22 -29.63
CA VAL A 27 15.53 -27.00 -29.46
C VAL A 27 14.72 -25.91 -28.76
N MET A 28 13.45 -25.69 -29.13
CA MET A 28 12.59 -24.70 -28.48
C MET A 28 12.33 -25.03 -27.01
N ILE A 29 12.15 -26.31 -26.66
CA ILE A 29 11.96 -26.75 -25.28
C ILE A 29 13.26 -26.57 -24.47
N GLY A 30 14.42 -26.88 -25.05
CA GLY A 30 15.72 -26.72 -24.37
C GLY A 30 16.22 -25.27 -24.28
N SER A 31 15.86 -24.41 -25.25
CA SER A 31 16.24 -22.99 -25.29
C SER A 31 15.21 -22.06 -24.67
N GLY A 32 14.01 -22.58 -24.38
CA GLY A 32 13.01 -21.93 -23.55
C GLY A 32 13.49 -21.83 -22.11
N ARG A 33 14.45 -20.92 -21.84
CA ARG A 33 14.63 -20.39 -20.50
C ARG A 33 13.26 -19.88 -20.08
N PRO A 34 12.61 -20.44 -19.05
CA PRO A 34 11.47 -19.76 -18.48
C PRO A 34 12.01 -18.38 -18.10
N ARG A 35 11.57 -17.32 -18.80
CA ARG A 35 11.69 -15.99 -18.22
C ARG A 35 10.84 -16.14 -16.97
N PRO A 36 11.41 -16.16 -15.75
CA PRO A 36 10.56 -16.12 -14.58
C PRO A 36 9.68 -14.91 -14.80
N MET A 37 8.37 -15.12 -14.81
CA MET A 37 7.42 -14.04 -14.85
C MET A 37 7.68 -13.26 -13.54
N GLN A 38 8.55 -12.26 -13.58
CA GLN A 38 8.95 -11.41 -12.46
C GLN A 38 7.81 -10.45 -12.05
N SER A 39 6.58 -10.94 -12.12
CA SER A 39 5.36 -10.20 -11.82
C SER A 39 4.43 -11.04 -10.92
N LEU A 40 5.02 -11.89 -10.09
CA LEU A 40 4.55 -11.96 -8.71
C LEU A 40 5.41 -10.95 -7.95
N VAL A 41 5.12 -9.65 -8.13
CA VAL A 41 5.55 -8.65 -7.16
C VAL A 41 4.92 -9.13 -5.87
N ALA A 42 5.73 -9.71 -4.98
CA ALA A 42 5.30 -9.98 -3.62
C ALA A 42 4.63 -8.69 -3.14
N PHE A 43 3.43 -8.79 -2.58
CA PHE A 43 2.78 -7.63 -1.98
C PHE A 43 3.68 -7.12 -0.86
N GLU A 44 4.54 -6.17 -1.18
CA GLU A 44 5.37 -5.46 -0.24
C GLU A 44 4.52 -4.27 0.22
N ALA A 45 4.24 -4.21 1.51
CA ALA A 45 3.48 -3.12 2.10
C ALA A 45 4.19 -1.80 1.77
N ALA A 46 3.63 -1.06 0.81
CA ALA A 46 4.22 0.15 0.26
C ALA A 46 3.79 1.41 1.02
N GLY A 47 2.97 1.27 2.08
CA GLY A 47 2.51 2.36 2.92
C GLY A 47 3.59 2.94 3.83
N LEU A 48 3.23 4.02 4.52
CA LEU A 48 4.16 4.72 5.43
C LEU A 48 4.47 3.92 6.70
N MET A 49 3.56 3.02 7.11
CA MET A 49 3.67 2.15 8.28
C MET A 49 4.16 0.75 7.89
N ARG A 50 5.33 0.37 8.41
CA ARG A 50 5.90 -0.97 8.16
C ARG A 50 5.23 -2.07 8.98
N GLU A 51 4.86 -1.76 10.23
CA GLU A 51 4.19 -2.70 11.11
C GLU A 51 2.81 -3.09 10.57
N ALA A 52 2.38 -4.32 10.81
CA ALA A 52 1.05 -4.77 10.45
C ALA A 52 -0.01 -4.08 11.35
N PRO A 53 -1.23 -3.83 10.85
CA PRO A 53 -2.26 -3.11 11.61
C PRO A 53 -2.64 -3.73 12.98
N ASP A 54 -2.54 -5.06 13.10
CA ASP A 54 -2.81 -5.82 14.32
C ASP A 54 -1.70 -5.69 15.37
N GLN A 55 -0.50 -5.24 14.96
CA GLN A 55 0.62 -4.98 15.85
C GLN A 55 0.53 -3.61 16.55
N ILE A 56 -0.31 -2.71 16.05
CA ILE A 56 -0.55 -1.40 16.65
C ILE A 56 -1.53 -1.54 17.82
N ASP A 57 -1.08 -1.16 19.01
CA ASP A 57 -1.85 -1.27 20.24
C ASP A 57 -2.27 0.08 20.83
N ARG A 58 -1.70 1.18 20.34
CA ARG A 58 -2.10 2.53 20.74
C ARG A 58 -1.97 3.52 19.60
N VAL A 59 -2.95 4.43 19.55
CA VAL A 59 -3.00 5.54 18.59
C VAL A 59 -3.28 6.82 19.36
N ASP A 60 -2.40 7.80 19.23
CA ASP A 60 -2.73 9.18 19.61
C ASP A 60 -3.16 9.93 18.34
N LEU A 61 -4.30 10.59 18.40
CA LEU A 61 -4.85 11.42 17.31
C LEU A 61 -5.08 12.82 17.86
N GLU A 62 -4.57 13.81 17.15
CA GLU A 62 -4.78 15.22 17.43
C GLU A 62 -5.45 15.87 16.23
N ALA A 63 -6.62 16.46 16.44
CA ALA A 63 -7.35 17.20 15.40
C ALA A 63 -8.14 18.34 16.06
N SER A 64 -8.27 19.47 15.38
CA SER A 64 -9.07 20.62 15.86
C SER A 64 -8.73 21.08 17.29
N GLY A 65 -7.45 20.98 17.68
CA GLY A 65 -6.97 21.35 19.02
C GLY A 65 -7.34 20.37 20.13
N GLN A 66 -7.97 19.24 19.81
CA GLN A 66 -8.29 18.16 20.74
C GLN A 66 -7.37 16.98 20.50
N ARG A 67 -7.08 16.22 21.57
CA ARG A 67 -6.26 15.02 21.52
C ARG A 67 -7.01 13.85 22.12
N TRP A 68 -7.07 12.77 21.36
CA TRP A 68 -7.62 11.49 21.79
C TRP A 68 -6.53 10.44 21.77
N THR A 69 -6.58 9.56 22.75
CA THR A 69 -5.71 8.40 22.79
C THR A 69 -6.55 7.14 22.82
N PHE A 70 -6.31 6.28 21.85
CA PHE A 70 -6.96 4.99 21.68
C PHE A 70 -6.02 3.88 22.11
N ALA A 71 -6.57 2.88 22.82
CA ALA A 71 -5.86 1.67 23.19
C ALA A 71 -6.62 0.44 22.67
N ARG A 72 -5.89 -0.46 22.02
CA ARG A 72 -6.40 -1.76 21.58
C ARG A 72 -6.42 -2.70 22.77
N ARG A 73 -7.52 -3.43 22.91
CA ARG A 73 -7.73 -4.44 23.95
C ARG A 73 -8.32 -5.67 23.30
N GLU A 74 -8.40 -6.78 24.05
CA GLU A 74 -8.83 -8.09 23.51
C GLU A 74 -10.19 -8.03 22.80
N ASP A 75 -11.06 -7.14 23.26
CA ASP A 75 -12.45 -7.07 22.86
C ASP A 75 -12.79 -5.82 22.02
N GLY A 76 -11.78 -5.02 21.66
CA GLY A 76 -11.91 -3.85 20.78
C GLY A 76 -11.09 -2.63 21.20
N TRP A 77 -11.21 -1.57 20.40
CA TRP A 77 -10.63 -0.26 20.68
C TRP A 77 -11.46 0.53 21.68
N ARG A 78 -10.78 1.32 22.51
CA ARG A 78 -11.40 2.26 23.46
C ARG A 78 -10.51 3.48 23.66
N LEU A 79 -11.10 4.60 24.08
CA LEU A 79 -10.33 5.75 24.53
C LEU A 79 -9.64 5.43 25.85
N THR A 80 -8.42 5.92 26.11
CA THR A 80 -7.79 5.71 27.43
C THR A 80 -8.48 6.47 28.55
N THR A 81 -9.30 7.46 28.21
CA THR A 81 -10.11 8.26 29.14
C THR A 81 -11.47 7.62 29.45
N SER A 82 -11.87 6.54 28.76
CA SER A 82 -13.15 5.85 28.97
C SER A 82 -12.98 4.33 29.00
N PRO A 83 -13.66 3.60 29.89
CA PRO A 83 -13.63 2.14 29.87
C PRO A 83 -14.44 1.53 28.71
N GLU A 84 -15.34 2.31 28.11
CA GLU A 84 -16.26 1.84 27.07
C GLU A 84 -15.57 1.60 25.74
N LYS A 85 -16.06 0.61 24.99
CA LYS A 85 -15.61 0.38 23.62
C LYS A 85 -16.03 1.56 22.74
N LEU A 86 -15.20 1.85 21.74
CA LEU A 86 -15.60 2.72 20.65
C LEU A 86 -16.87 2.17 19.99
N MET A 87 -17.72 3.09 19.52
CA MET A 87 -18.82 2.72 18.64
C MET A 87 -18.29 1.93 17.43
N ALA A 88 -19.07 0.96 16.95
CA ALA A 88 -18.65 0.07 15.87
C ALA A 88 -18.20 0.81 14.60
N GLY A 89 -18.87 1.92 14.24
CA GLY A 89 -18.47 2.76 13.11
C GLY A 89 -17.09 3.40 13.30
N THR A 90 -16.88 4.08 14.43
CA THR A 90 -15.59 4.71 14.78
C THR A 90 -14.46 3.68 14.86
N ALA A 91 -14.71 2.52 15.45
CA ALA A 91 -13.74 1.43 15.50
C ALA A 91 -13.38 0.92 14.08
N SER A 92 -14.38 0.78 13.19
CA SER A 92 -14.15 0.37 11.81
C SER A 92 -13.30 1.37 11.03
N HIS A 93 -13.55 2.67 11.20
CA HIS A 93 -12.72 3.72 10.59
C HIS A 93 -11.29 3.70 11.13
N LEU A 94 -11.10 3.45 12.43
CA LEU A 94 -9.77 3.33 13.03
C LEU A 94 -8.99 2.14 12.46
N GLU A 95 -9.63 0.97 12.33
CA GLU A 95 -8.99 -0.20 11.71
C GLU A 95 -8.67 0.03 10.23
N THR A 96 -9.58 0.67 9.49
CA THR A 96 -9.40 1.00 8.08
C THR A 96 -8.25 2.00 7.91
N SER A 97 -8.16 2.99 8.79
CA SER A 97 -7.06 3.95 8.84
C SER A 97 -5.71 3.25 9.03
N LEU A 98 -5.60 2.34 10.00
CA LEU A 98 -4.38 1.55 10.23
C LEU A 98 -4.02 0.69 9.01
N LYS A 99 -5.02 0.06 8.39
CA LYS A 99 -4.83 -0.70 7.16
C LYS A 99 -4.27 0.17 6.04
N PHE A 100 -4.85 1.36 5.82
CA PHE A 100 -4.37 2.29 4.79
C PHE A 100 -2.96 2.80 5.09
N MET A 101 -2.62 3.12 6.34
CA MET A 101 -1.25 3.49 6.69
C MET A 101 -0.23 2.40 6.34
N HIS A 102 -0.64 1.12 6.42
CA HIS A 102 0.21 -0.02 6.07
C HIS A 102 0.33 -0.24 4.54
N VAL A 103 -0.78 -0.12 3.81
CA VAL A 103 -0.83 -0.58 2.41
C VAL A 103 -0.81 0.52 1.35
N ALA A 104 -1.24 1.74 1.69
CA ALA A 104 -1.41 2.80 0.71
C ALA A 104 -0.07 3.49 0.39
N ALA A 105 0.48 3.19 -0.79
CA ALA A 105 1.69 3.82 -1.27
C ALA A 105 1.50 5.34 -1.48
N PRO A 106 2.49 6.17 -1.14
CA PRO A 106 2.54 7.55 -1.61
C PRO A 106 2.46 7.59 -3.13
N ALA A 107 1.55 8.39 -3.67
CA ALA A 107 1.46 8.65 -5.10
C ALA A 107 2.65 9.48 -5.60
N ARG A 108 3.21 10.30 -4.71
CA ARG A 108 4.44 11.05 -4.93
C ARG A 108 5.18 11.24 -3.60
N VAL A 109 6.50 11.32 -3.70
CA VAL A 109 7.39 11.77 -2.63
C VAL A 109 8.10 13.02 -3.13
N MET A 110 8.07 14.09 -2.36
CA MET A 110 8.82 15.32 -2.62
C MET A 110 10.01 15.34 -1.67
N SER A 111 11.21 15.35 -2.24
CA SER A 111 12.46 15.50 -1.52
C SER A 111 12.62 16.91 -0.94
N ARG A 112 13.54 17.06 0.02
CA ARG A 112 13.76 18.34 0.70
C ARG A 112 14.18 19.47 -0.25
N ASP A 113 14.83 19.16 -1.36
CA ASP A 113 15.26 20.17 -2.34
C ASP A 113 14.11 20.65 -3.23
N GLU A 114 12.99 19.93 -3.26
CA GLU A 114 11.79 20.30 -4.03
C GLU A 114 10.88 21.30 -3.31
N TYR A 115 11.11 21.56 -2.00
CA TYR A 115 10.30 22.52 -1.25
C TYR A 115 11.13 23.32 -0.24
N GLN A 116 10.78 24.59 -0.04
CA GLN A 116 11.58 25.48 0.80
C GLN A 116 11.38 25.19 2.31
N PRO A 117 12.44 25.28 3.13
CA PRO A 117 12.30 25.33 4.59
C PRO A 117 11.37 26.50 4.99
N GLY A 118 10.30 26.21 5.73
CA GLY A 118 9.26 27.20 6.07
C GLY A 118 7.99 27.11 5.22
N ALA A 119 8.02 26.39 4.09
CA ALA A 119 6.84 26.16 3.25
C ALA A 119 5.84 25.16 3.85
N LEU A 120 6.08 24.63 5.06
CA LEU A 120 5.15 23.67 5.69
C LEU A 120 3.76 24.28 5.89
N ALA A 121 3.67 25.58 6.20
CA ALA A 121 2.40 26.29 6.28
C ALA A 121 1.66 26.33 4.93
N GLU A 122 2.38 26.43 3.81
CA GLU A 122 1.80 26.42 2.45
C GLU A 122 1.16 25.06 2.12
N TYR A 123 1.68 23.98 2.70
CA TYR A 123 1.14 22.63 2.58
C TYR A 123 0.13 22.29 3.70
N GLY A 124 -0.20 23.26 4.56
CA GLY A 124 -1.09 23.06 5.72
C GLY A 124 -0.53 22.11 6.77
N LEU A 125 0.80 21.99 6.88
CA LEU A 125 1.51 21.14 7.84
C LEU A 125 2.02 21.92 9.06
N ASP A 126 1.83 23.25 9.08
CA ASP A 126 2.18 24.13 10.19
C ASP A 126 1.13 25.26 10.35
N PRO A 127 0.11 25.10 11.24
CA PRO A 127 -0.21 23.87 11.96
C PRO A 127 -0.79 22.77 11.03
N PRO A 128 -0.65 21.49 11.37
CA PRO A 128 -1.27 20.41 10.62
C PRO A 128 -2.78 20.36 10.83
N ARG A 129 -3.51 19.83 9.84
CA ARG A 129 -4.96 19.60 9.95
C ARG A 129 -5.28 18.55 11.01
N TYR A 130 -4.47 17.50 11.07
CA TYR A 130 -4.41 16.55 12.17
C TYR A 130 -3.05 15.88 12.22
N ALA A 131 -2.70 15.34 13.38
CA ALA A 131 -1.47 14.59 13.60
C ALA A 131 -1.80 13.27 14.30
N LEU A 132 -1.02 12.24 14.00
CA LEU A 132 -1.15 10.94 14.62
C LEU A 132 0.19 10.37 15.08
N SER A 133 0.13 9.54 16.12
CA SER A 133 1.23 8.73 16.62
C SER A 133 0.75 7.31 16.81
N LEU A 134 1.37 6.37 16.09
CA LEU A 134 1.07 4.94 16.15
C LEU A 134 2.13 4.26 17.00
N GLN A 135 1.69 3.45 17.95
CA GLN A 135 2.57 2.79 18.90
C GLN A 135 2.36 1.28 18.90
N ARG A 136 3.46 0.57 19.13
CA ARG A 136 3.52 -0.87 19.35
C ARG A 136 4.30 -1.11 20.63
N ARG A 137 3.68 -1.75 21.62
CA ARG A 137 4.28 -2.12 22.91
C ARG A 137 4.96 -0.94 23.60
N GLY A 138 4.31 0.23 23.54
CA GLY A 138 4.82 1.48 24.13
C GLY A 138 5.92 2.19 23.33
N GLN A 139 6.29 1.70 22.15
CA GLN A 139 7.23 2.36 21.25
C GLN A 139 6.49 3.03 20.09
N THR A 140 6.78 4.30 19.82
CA THR A 140 6.27 4.98 18.62
C THR A 140 6.93 4.41 17.37
N VAL A 141 6.14 3.79 16.50
CA VAL A 141 6.61 3.19 15.24
C VAL A 141 6.37 4.10 14.04
N LEU A 142 5.41 5.02 14.15
CA LEU A 142 5.14 6.05 13.15
C LEU A 142 4.51 7.28 13.82
N ALA A 143 5.05 8.46 13.56
CA ALA A 143 4.37 9.71 13.85
C ALA A 143 4.23 10.51 12.56
N ALA A 144 3.02 10.94 12.23
CA ALA A 144 2.71 11.60 10.97
C ALA A 144 1.79 12.80 11.16
N SER A 145 2.04 13.86 10.41
CA SER A 145 1.22 15.06 10.34
C SER A 145 0.58 15.13 8.96
N PHE A 146 -0.73 15.33 8.91
CA PHE A 146 -1.52 15.45 7.69
C PHE A 146 -1.89 16.91 7.48
N GLY A 147 -1.58 17.41 6.29
CA GLY A 147 -1.78 18.79 5.93
C GLY A 147 -2.99 19.00 5.04
N ALA A 148 -2.90 20.04 4.21
CA ALA A 148 -3.94 20.37 3.24
C ALA A 148 -4.04 19.31 2.14
N PRO A 149 -5.25 19.07 1.60
CA PRO A 149 -5.38 18.40 0.32
C PRO A 149 -4.76 19.27 -0.80
N THR A 150 -4.27 18.62 -1.84
CA THR A 150 -3.92 19.27 -3.10
C THR A 150 -5.14 20.00 -3.69
N PRO A 151 -4.95 21.02 -4.55
CA PRO A 151 -6.08 21.79 -5.11
C PRO A 151 -7.12 20.95 -5.86
N GLN A 152 -6.71 19.82 -6.43
CA GLN A 152 -7.61 18.87 -7.12
C GLN A 152 -8.37 17.96 -6.15
N ASN A 153 -8.04 18.00 -4.84
CA ASN A 153 -8.61 17.19 -3.78
C ASN A 153 -8.48 15.67 -3.98
N VAL A 154 -7.41 15.23 -4.64
CA VAL A 154 -7.13 13.79 -4.89
C VAL A 154 -6.05 13.28 -3.95
N LEU A 155 -5.03 14.09 -3.70
CA LEU A 155 -3.91 13.79 -2.82
C LEU A 155 -3.89 14.74 -1.62
N GLN A 156 -3.24 14.31 -0.55
CA GLN A 156 -3.03 15.09 0.66
C GLN A 156 -1.56 15.06 1.05
N TYR A 157 -1.04 16.21 1.48
CA TYR A 157 0.33 16.31 1.98
C TYR A 157 0.45 15.67 3.36
N VAL A 158 1.46 14.84 3.52
CA VAL A 158 1.76 14.12 4.76
C VAL A 158 3.24 14.23 5.06
N ARG A 159 3.58 14.56 6.29
CA ARG A 159 4.95 14.57 6.80
C ARG A 159 5.10 13.49 7.85
N VAL A 160 6.18 12.72 7.76
CA VAL A 160 6.53 11.72 8.79
C VAL A 160 7.64 12.27 9.66
N ALA A 161 7.50 12.17 10.99
CA ALA A 161 8.52 12.61 11.92
C ALA A 161 9.85 11.85 11.70
N GLY A 162 10.97 12.59 11.73
CA GLY A 162 12.29 12.03 11.46
C GLY A 162 12.62 11.79 9.98
N ARG A 163 11.74 12.24 9.06
CA ARG A 163 11.96 12.21 7.62
C ARG A 163 11.90 13.63 7.06
N ASP A 164 12.73 13.91 6.06
CA ASP A 164 12.82 15.23 5.42
C ASP A 164 11.99 15.34 4.13
N GLU A 165 11.31 14.26 3.75
CA GLU A 165 10.41 14.23 2.60
C GLU A 165 8.97 14.61 2.97
N LEU A 166 8.26 15.17 2.00
CA LEU A 166 6.81 15.26 2.01
C LEU A 166 6.22 14.15 1.15
N TYR A 167 5.24 13.44 1.69
CA TYR A 167 4.53 12.38 1.03
C TYR A 167 3.18 12.91 0.54
N LEU A 168 2.77 12.53 -0.66
CA LEU A 168 1.43 12.79 -1.17
C LEU A 168 0.68 11.47 -1.19
N LEU A 169 -0.20 11.29 -0.21
CA LEU A 169 -1.06 10.11 -0.11
C LEU A 169 -2.43 10.40 -0.76
N PRO A 170 -3.14 9.38 -1.26
CA PRO A 170 -4.53 9.54 -1.65
C PRO A 170 -5.37 10.11 -0.49
N VAL A 171 -6.25 11.06 -0.78
CA VAL A 171 -7.04 11.79 0.25
C VAL A 171 -7.90 10.86 1.12
N PHE A 172 -8.30 9.70 0.61
CA PHE A 172 -9.07 8.72 1.38
C PHE A 172 -8.30 8.19 2.59
N VAL A 173 -6.96 8.17 2.56
CA VAL A 173 -6.14 7.71 3.69
C VAL A 173 -6.35 8.63 4.88
N GLY A 174 -6.29 9.93 4.63
CA GLY A 174 -6.52 10.95 5.63
C GLY A 174 -7.97 11.03 6.10
N ARG A 175 -8.92 10.87 5.17
CA ARG A 175 -10.37 10.93 5.48
C ARG A 175 -10.81 9.93 6.53
N GLU A 176 -10.26 8.71 6.53
CA GLU A 176 -10.58 7.72 7.56
C GLU A 176 -10.18 8.19 8.97
N TRP A 177 -9.05 8.91 9.11
CA TRP A 177 -8.63 9.49 10.38
C TRP A 177 -9.56 10.61 10.86
N GLU A 178 -10.08 11.41 9.93
CA GLU A 178 -11.06 12.47 10.25
C GLU A 178 -12.36 11.87 10.76
N LEU A 179 -12.86 10.81 10.12
CA LEU A 179 -14.06 10.09 10.56
C LEU A 179 -13.89 9.48 11.95
N VAL A 180 -12.67 9.05 12.31
CA VAL A 180 -12.36 8.64 13.69
C VAL A 180 -12.51 9.81 14.65
N ALA A 181 -11.91 10.97 14.34
CA ALA A 181 -11.98 12.17 15.19
C ALA A 181 -13.43 12.66 15.37
N GLU A 182 -14.20 12.74 14.28
CA GLU A 182 -15.64 13.09 14.30
C GLU A 182 -16.43 12.11 15.17
N GLY A 183 -16.13 10.81 15.07
CA GLY A 183 -16.81 9.76 15.82
C GLY A 183 -16.48 9.69 17.32
N VAL A 184 -15.54 10.50 17.82
CA VAL A 184 -15.22 10.63 19.26
C VAL A 184 -15.34 12.07 19.78
N GLN A 185 -15.78 12.98 18.93
CA GLN A 185 -16.04 14.34 19.35
C GLN A 185 -17.27 14.36 20.30
N PRO A 186 -17.22 15.12 21.40
CA PRO A 186 -18.30 15.16 22.39
C PRO A 186 -19.59 15.79 21.85
#